data_AF-A0A0F9LXB2-F1
#
_entry.id   AF-A0A0F9LXB2-F1
#
_cell.length_a   1.000
_cell.length_b   1.000
_cell.length_c   1.000
_cell.angle_alpha   90.00
_cell.angle_beta   90.00
_cell.angle_gamma   90.00
#
_symmetry.space_group_name_H-M   'P 1'
#
loop_
_entity.id
_entity.type
_entity.pdbx_description
1 polymer ?
#
loop_
_entity_poly.entity_id
_entity_poly.type
_entity_poly.pdbx_seq_one_letter_code
_entity_poly.pdbx_strand_id
1 'polypeptide(L)'
;IIVNYLTTLASDKTLIIACQIQDSPNDSDWTDRGDPLTDTITDPTAGATYRGAMAFRIPDFHLRARYIRGQFTATLSAATTDTCVYGACLVVGNIQEL
;
A
#
# COMPACT_ATOMS: atom_id res chain seq x y z
N ILE A 1 4.99 -6.07 5.37
CA ILE A 1 3.76 -6.06 4.54
C ILE A 1 4.18 -5.80 3.11
N ILE A 2 3.71 -6.59 2.17
CA ILE A 2 3.96 -6.41 0.74
C ILE A 2 2.61 -6.07 0.10
N VAL A 3 2.56 -5.02 -0.70
CA VAL A 3 1.38 -4.65 -1.50
C VAL A 3 1.76 -4.74 -2.97
N ASN A 4 1.12 -5.64 -3.69
CA ASN A 4 1.24 -5.76 -5.14
C ASN A 4 0.03 -5.14 -5.79
N TYR A 5 0.22 -4.51 -6.94
CA TYR A 5 -0.88 -3.91 -7.66
C TYR A 5 -0.73 -4.05 -9.17
N LEU A 6 -1.88 -3.99 -9.85
CA LEU A 6 -2.05 -4.03 -11.28
C LEU A 6 -2.96 -2.86 -11.66
N THR A 7 -2.58 -2.06 -12.65
CA THR A 7 -3.40 -0.94 -13.10
C THR A 7 -3.45 -0.84 -14.62
N THR A 8 -4.59 -0.39 -15.12
CA THR A 8 -4.78 0.04 -16.52
C THR A 8 -5.31 1.46 -16.48
N LEU A 9 -4.66 2.36 -17.21
CA LEU A 9 -4.93 3.79 -17.21
C LEU A 9 -5.30 4.26 -18.62
N ALA A 10 -6.17 5.27 -18.70
CA ALA A 10 -6.34 6.04 -19.93
C ALA A 10 -5.12 6.94 -20.20
N SER A 11 -5.03 7.51 -21.41
CA SER A 11 -3.90 8.36 -21.82
C SER A 11 -3.76 9.54 -20.87
N ASP A 12 -2.52 9.80 -20.47
CA ASP A 12 -2.09 10.87 -19.57
C ASP A 12 -2.78 10.83 -18.21
N LYS A 13 -3.30 9.66 -17.82
CA LYS A 13 -3.85 9.42 -16.50
C LYS A 13 -2.81 8.81 -15.59
N THR A 14 -3.07 9.02 -14.29
CA THR A 14 -2.12 8.75 -13.22
C THR A 14 -2.80 7.94 -12.14
N LEU A 15 -2.12 6.91 -11.69
CA LEU A 15 -2.36 6.26 -10.42
C LEU A 15 -1.33 6.74 -9.42
N ILE A 16 -1.80 7.19 -8.25
CA ILE A 16 -0.97 7.38 -7.06
C ILE A 16 -1.38 6.32 -6.06
N ILE A 17 -0.42 5.53 -5.60
CA ILE A 17 -0.60 4.62 -4.48
C ILE A 17 0.17 5.18 -3.30
N ALA A 18 -0.52 5.39 -2.20
CA ALA A 18 0.09 5.67 -0.91
C ALA A 18 -0.23 4.52 0.04
N CYS A 19 0.77 4.09 0.81
CA CYS A 19 0.52 3.17 1.91
C CYS A 19 1.27 3.61 3.18
N GLN A 20 0.53 3.59 4.28
CA GLN A 20 0.96 4.06 5.60
C GLN A 20 0.86 2.91 6.59
N ILE A 21 1.91 2.69 7.37
CA ILE A 21 1.84 1.78 8.51
C ILE A 21 1.19 2.51 9.67
N GLN A 22 0.19 1.87 10.27
CA GLN A 22 -0.51 2.36 11.44
C GLN A 22 -0.54 1.30 12.52
N ASP A 23 -0.52 1.73 13.78
CA ASP A 23 -0.82 0.86 14.91
C ASP A 23 -1.87 1.48 15.83
N SER A 24 -2.50 0.61 16.62
CA SER A 24 -3.57 0.98 17.54
C SER A 24 -3.50 0.12 18.80
N PRO A 25 -3.71 0.70 20.00
CA PRO A 25 -3.86 -0.08 21.22
C PRO A 25 -5.22 -0.79 21.31
N ASN A 26 -6.24 -0.31 20.59
CA ASN A 26 -7.65 -0.64 20.80
C ASN A 26 -8.46 -0.95 19.52
N ASP A 27 -7.83 -0.96 18.34
CA ASP A 27 -8.45 -1.19 17.03
C ASP A 27 -9.40 -0.06 16.55
N SER A 28 -9.47 1.06 17.29
CA SER A 28 -10.28 2.23 16.92
C SER A 28 -9.45 3.48 16.66
N ASP A 29 -8.45 3.74 17.50
CA ASP A 29 -7.59 4.91 17.41
C ASP A 29 -6.27 4.52 16.75
N TRP A 30 -6.08 4.96 15.51
CA TRP A 30 -4.94 4.58 14.69
C TRP A 30 -3.93 5.71 14.60
N THR A 31 -2.66 5.39 14.84
CA THR A 31 -1.55 6.34 14.75
C THR A 31 -0.62 5.94 13.61
N ASP A 32 -0.26 6.93 12.78
CA ASP A 32 0.71 6.76 11.70
C ASP A 32 2.12 6.53 12.25
N ARG A 33 2.82 5.58 11.63
CA ARG A 33 4.17 5.17 12.02
C ARG A 33 5.15 5.33 10.86
N GLY A 34 5.98 6.36 10.96
CA GLY A 34 6.93 6.74 9.91
C GLY A 34 6.21 7.36 8.72
N ASP A 35 6.98 7.69 7.68
CA ASP A 35 6.46 8.31 6.47
C ASP A 35 5.74 7.28 5.58
N PRO A 36 4.71 7.70 4.83
CA PRO A 36 4.05 6.83 3.87
C PRO A 36 4.99 6.52 2.71
N LEU A 37 5.01 5.27 2.25
CA LEU A 37 5.58 4.99 0.94
C LEU A 37 4.55 5.39 -0.12
N THR A 38 5.04 6.00 -1.19
CA THR A 38 4.22 6.43 -2.32
C THR A 38 4.83 5.93 -3.61
N ASP A 39 3.99 5.46 -4.53
CA ASP A 39 4.36 5.10 -5.89
C ASP A 39 3.42 5.80 -6.87
N THR A 40 3.94 6.21 -8.03
CA THR A 40 3.19 7.00 -9.02
C THR A 40 3.45 6.47 -10.41
N ILE A 41 2.37 6.16 -11.12
CA ILE A 41 2.41 5.67 -12.50
C ILE A 41 1.57 6.59 -13.36
N THR A 42 2.12 7.00 -14.51
CA THR A 42 1.39 7.72 -15.55
C THR A 42 1.50 6.94 -16.86
N ASP A 43 0.38 6.71 -17.54
CA ASP A 43 0.36 6.09 -18.86
C ASP A 43 0.34 7.16 -19.95
N PRO A 44 1.41 7.32 -20.76
CA PRO A 44 1.46 8.35 -21.80
C PRO A 44 0.65 8.02 -23.06
N THR A 45 0.15 6.79 -23.21
CA THR A 45 -0.40 6.29 -24.49
C THR A 45 -1.72 5.53 -24.38
N ALA A 46 -2.23 5.35 -23.16
CA ALA A 46 -3.43 4.57 -22.81
C ALA A 46 -3.33 3.05 -23.05
N GLY A 47 -4.02 2.31 -22.19
CA GLY A 47 -4.31 0.88 -22.41
C GLY A 47 -3.17 -0.07 -22.09
N ALA A 48 -2.02 0.44 -21.63
CA ALA A 48 -0.98 -0.40 -21.07
C ALA A 48 -1.40 -0.88 -19.68
N THR A 49 -0.98 -2.09 -19.34
CA THR A 49 -1.18 -2.65 -18.00
C THR A 49 0.15 -2.57 -17.25
N TYR A 50 0.14 -1.86 -16.12
CA TYR A 50 1.31 -1.68 -15.27
C TYR A 50 1.20 -2.53 -14.02
N ARG A 51 2.36 -3.02 -13.55
CA ARG A 51 2.50 -3.81 -12.33
C ARG A 51 3.52 -3.13 -11.44
N GLY A 52 3.24 -3.10 -10.15
CA GLY A 52 4.21 -2.66 -9.16
C GLY A 52 4.02 -3.36 -7.83
N ALA A 53 5.01 -3.16 -6.97
CA ALA A 53 5.07 -3.76 -5.65
C ALA A 53 5.72 -2.78 -4.66
N MET A 54 5.10 -2.64 -3.50
CA MET A 54 5.61 -1.85 -2.38
C MET A 54 5.85 -2.77 -1.19
N ALA A 55 7.03 -2.67 -0.58
CA ALA A 55 7.40 -3.49 0.56
C ALA A 55 7.68 -2.62 1.78
N PHE A 56 6.92 -2.88 2.84
CA PHE A 56 7.07 -2.25 4.14
C PHE A 56 7.71 -3.23 5.11
N ARG A 57 8.82 -2.81 5.70
CA ARG A 57 9.44 -3.52 6.80
C ARG A 57 8.97 -2.93 8.13
N ILE A 58 8.41 -3.79 8.98
CA ILE A 58 8.19 -3.46 10.39
C ILE A 58 9.43 -4.01 11.12
N PRO A 59 10.36 -3.14 11.57
CA PRO A 59 11.66 -3.60 12.07
C PRO A 59 11.55 -4.35 13.41
N ASP A 60 10.61 -3.95 14.27
CA ASP A 60 10.36 -4.59 15.56
C ASP A 60 8.86 -4.58 15.85
N PHE A 61 8.29 -5.75 16.15
CA PHE A 61 6.89 -5.90 16.56
C PHE A 61 6.70 -5.66 18.07
N HIS A 62 7.73 -5.76 18.90
CA HIS A 62 7.63 -5.55 20.36
C HIS A 62 7.39 -4.08 20.71
N LEU A 63 7.84 -3.16 19.85
CA LEU A 63 7.64 -1.72 20.00
C LEU A 63 6.29 -1.24 19.45
N ARG A 64 5.46 -2.15 18.93
CA ARG A 64 4.18 -1.81 18.31
C ARG A 64 3.02 -2.01 19.27
N ALA A 65 1.95 -1.25 19.01
CA ALA A 65 0.70 -1.49 19.70
C ALA A 65 0.07 -2.83 19.28
N ARG A 66 -0.94 -3.25 20.04
CA ARG A 66 -1.61 -4.55 19.90
C ARG A 66 -2.10 -4.84 18.48
N TYR A 67 -2.58 -3.82 17.78
CA TYR A 67 -3.09 -3.92 16.42
C TYR A 67 -2.21 -3.13 15.46
N ILE A 68 -1.93 -3.72 14.29
CA ILE A 68 -1.12 -3.10 13.24
C ILE A 68 -1.84 -3.28 11.92
N ARG A 69 -1.85 -2.25 11.07
CA ARG A 69 -2.34 -2.34 9.70
C ARG A 69 -1.45 -1.57 8.73
N GLY A 70 -1.54 -1.94 7.46
CA GLY A 70 -1.16 -1.07 6.35
C GLY A 70 -2.43 -0.40 5.82
N GLN A 71 -2.57 0.90 5.98
CA GLN A 71 -3.61 1.66 5.30
C GLN A 71 -3.15 1.88 3.86
N PHE A 72 -3.98 1.48 2.89
CA PHE A 72 -3.71 1.62 1.48
C PHE A 72 -4.71 2.59 0.86
N THR A 73 -4.20 3.56 0.10
CA THR A 73 -5.00 4.55 -0.62
C THR A 73 -4.54 4.57 -2.07
N ALA A 74 -5.44 4.18 -2.98
CA ALA A 74 -5.24 4.34 -4.42
C ALA A 74 -6.07 5.51 -4.94
N THR A 75 -5.39 6.44 -5.60
CA THR A 75 -6.01 7.62 -6.23
C THR A 75 -5.81 7.52 -7.73
N LEU A 76 -6.91 7.33 -8.46
CA LEU A 76 -6.95 7.32 -9.93
C LEU A 76 -7.39 8.69 -10.44
N SER A 77 -6.69 9.22 -11.45
CA SER A 77 -7.01 10.54 -12.00
C SER A 77 -8.18 10.54 -13.00
N ALA A 78 -8.65 9.38 -13.46
CA ALA A 78 -9.95 9.25 -14.13
C ALA A 78 -10.84 8.17 -13.47
N ALA A 79 -12.05 8.55 -13.09
CA ALA A 79 -12.93 7.71 -12.26
C ALA A 79 -13.63 6.55 -12.98
N THR A 80 -13.70 6.57 -14.33
CA THR A 80 -14.56 5.63 -15.09
C THR A 80 -13.80 4.73 -16.07
N THR A 81 -12.58 5.10 -16.47
CA THR A 81 -11.77 4.34 -17.43
C THR A 81 -10.59 3.63 -16.78
N ASP A 82 -10.14 4.16 -15.65
CA ASP A 82 -8.97 3.63 -14.98
C ASP A 82 -9.38 2.52 -14.02
N THR A 83 -8.52 1.51 -13.90
CA THR A 83 -8.71 0.42 -12.95
C THR A 83 -7.42 0.21 -12.17
N CYS A 84 -7.56 -0.10 -10.88
CA CYS A 84 -6.46 -0.56 -10.04
C CYS A 84 -6.97 -1.72 -9.19
N VAL A 85 -6.28 -2.84 -9.27
CA VAL A 85 -6.50 -4.01 -8.43
C VAL A 85 -5.25 -4.22 -7.61
N TYR A 86 -5.41 -4.41 -6.30
CA TYR A 86 -4.30 -4.62 -5.39
C TYR A 86 -4.51 -5.85 -4.52
N GLY A 87 -3.40 -6.39 -4.03
CA GLY A 87 -3.37 -7.45 -3.04
C GLY A 87 -2.29 -7.17 -2.01
N ALA A 88 -2.60 -7.38 -0.74
CA ALA A 88 -1.67 -7.19 0.37
C ALA A 88 -1.36 -8.51 1.08
N CYS A 89 -0.11 -8.70 1.47
CA CYS A 89 0.36 -9.86 2.22
C CYS A 89 1.21 -9.42 3.41
N LEU A 90 0.88 -9.90 4.60
CA LEU A 90 1.77 -9.83 5.75
C LEU A 90 2.66 -11.06 5.74
N VAL A 91 3.97 -10.83 5.59
CA VAL A 91 4.99 -11.87 5.74
C VAL A 91 5.64 -11.68 7.11
N VAL A 92 5.56 -12.69 7.95
CA VAL A 92 6.25 -12.76 9.25
C VAL A 92 7.29 -13.87 9.16
N GLY A 93 8.54 -13.56 9.46
CA GLY A 93 9.65 -14.51 9.47
C GLY A 93 10.42 -14.40 10.78
N ASN A 94 11.11 -15.48 11.19
CA ASN A 94 11.85 -15.57 12.45
C ASN A 94 11.01 -15.22 13.70
N ILE A 95 9.82 -15.82 13.85
CA ILE A 95 9.16 -15.88 15.16
C ILE A 95 10.04 -16.77 16.04
N GLN A 96 10.88 -16.16 16.87
CA GLN A 96 11.50 -16.85 17.99
C GLN A 96 10.50 -16.71 19.14
N GLU A 97 9.82 -17.82 19.48
CA GLU A 97 9.03 -17.88 20.71
C GLU A 97 9.99 -17.63 21.88
N LEU A 98 9.72 -16.57 22.66
CA LEU A 98 10.39 -16.28 23.93
C LEU A 98 9.65 -16.95 25.08
#